data_AF-A0A2X3GKM0-F1
#
_entry.id   AF-A0A2X3GKM0-F1
#
_cell.length_a   1.000
_cell.length_b   1.000
_cell.length_c   1.000
_cell.angle_alpha   90.00
_cell.angle_beta   90.00
_cell.angle_gamma   90.00
#
_symmetry.space_group_name_H-M   'P 1'
#
loop_
_entity.id
_entity.type
_entity.pdbx_description
1 polymer ?
#
loop_
_entity_poly.entity_id
_entity_poly.type
_entity_poly.pdbx_seq_one_letter_code
_entity_poly.pdbx_strand_id
1 'polypeptide(L)' 'MKKIINRTDQVVEQMVEGIVKSHPDLIERIPNTRVIARTDKGPGKSA' A
#
# COMPACT_ATOMS: atom_id res chain seq x y z
N MET A 1 -22.79 -13.48 -2.14
CA MET A 1 -21.71 -12.53 -1.81
C MET A 1 -21.43 -12.58 -0.32
N LYS A 2 -20.20 -12.94 0.09
CA LYS A 2 -19.78 -13.00 1.51
C LYS A 2 -18.69 -11.99 1.86
N LYS A 3 -18.20 -11.22 0.88
CA LYS A 3 -17.03 -10.34 0.99
C LYS A 3 -17.44 -8.91 0.70
N ILE A 4 -16.95 -7.97 1.51
CA ILE A 4 -17.08 -6.53 1.27
C ILE A 4 -15.95 -6.14 0.33
N ILE A 5 -16.21 -6.29 -0.96
CA ILE A 5 -15.32 -5.86 -2.05
C ILE A 5 -16.19 -5.28 -3.15
N ASN A 6 -15.62 -4.35 -3.91
CA ASN A 6 -16.30 -3.81 -5.08
C ASN A 6 -16.14 -4.78 -6.25
N ARG A 7 -15.15 -4.54 -7.13
CA ARG A 7 -14.85 -5.43 -8.25
C ARG A 7 -13.64 -6.30 -7.94
N THR A 8 -13.69 -7.56 -8.38
CA THR A 8 -12.64 -8.56 -8.12
C THR A 8 -11.29 -8.18 -8.75
N ASP A 9 -11.30 -7.48 -9.89
CA ASP A 9 -10.11 -6.97 -10.58
C ASP A 9 -9.48 -5.75 -9.88
N GLN A 10 -10.20 -5.09 -8.98
CA GLN A 10 -9.77 -3.86 -8.31
C GLN A 10 -9.37 -4.04 -6.84
N VAL A 11 -9.55 -5.23 -6.27
CA VAL A 11 -9.34 -5.48 -4.83
C VAL A 11 -7.96 -5.02 -4.38
N VAL A 12 -6.92 -5.37 -5.13
CA VAL A 12 -5.54 -5.03 -4.78
C VAL A 12 -5.29 -3.53 -4.84
N GLU A 13 -5.78 -2.85 -5.87
CA GLU A 13 -5.60 -1.40 -6.00
C GLU A 13 -6.29 -0.64 -4.88
N GLN A 14 -7.53 -1.00 -4.56
CA GLN A 14 -8.30 -0.36 -3.50
C GLN A 14 -7.69 -0.60 -2.12
N MET A 15 -7.15 -1.80 -1.88
CA MET A 15 -6.46 -2.14 -0.63
C MET A 15 -5.16 -1.34 -0.48
N VAL A 16 -4.33 -1.30 -1.53
CA VAL A 16 -3.07 -0.54 -1.52
C VAL A 16 -3.34 0.96 -1.32
N GLU A 17 -4.32 1.52 -2.02
CA GLU A 17 -4.70 2.92 -1.87
C GLU A 17 -5.22 3.23 -0.46
N GLY A 18 -6.08 2.37 0.09
CA GLY A 18 -6.60 2.54 1.45
C GLY A 18 -5.49 2.53 2.50
N ILE A 19 -4.58 1.55 2.43
CA ILE A 19 -3.47 1.41 3.39
C ILE A 19 -2.55 2.64 3.39
N VAL A 20 -2.19 3.16 2.21
CA VAL A 20 -1.32 4.35 2.09
C VAL A 20 -2.03 5.62 2.57
N LYS A 21 -3.32 5.78 2.28
CA LYS A 21 -4.11 6.91 2.79
C LYS A 21 -4.27 6.87 4.31
N SER A 22 -4.33 5.69 4.92
CA SER A 22 -4.47 5.54 6.36
C SER A 22 -3.17 5.76 7.14
N HIS A 23 -2.00 5.55 6.52
CA HIS A 23 -0.69 5.64 7.20
C HIS A 23 0.33 6.43 6.36
N PRO A 24 0.05 7.68 5.98
CA PRO A 24 0.91 8.47 5.09
C PRO A 24 2.28 8.81 5.71
N ASP A 25 2.41 8.71 7.03
CA ASP A 25 3.62 8.97 7.80
C ASP A 25 4.58 7.76 7.85
N LEU A 26 4.07 6.54 7.67
CA LEU A 26 4.86 5.30 7.79
C LEU A 26 5.23 4.68 6.45
N ILE A 27 4.36 4.85 5.44
CA ILE A 27 4.47 4.13 4.18
C ILE A 27 4.07 4.98 2.98
N GLU A 28 4.75 4.73 1.87
CA GLU A 28 4.49 5.36 0.59
C GLU A 28 4.38 4.30 -0.51
N ARG A 29 3.50 4.55 -1.50
CA ARG A 29 3.42 3.72 -2.70
C ARG A 29 4.43 4.19 -3.72
N ILE A 30 5.20 3.26 -4.28
CA ILE A 30 6.08 3.56 -5.42
C ILE A 30 5.20 3.79 -6.66
N PRO A 31 5.31 4.96 -7.34
CA PRO A 31 4.45 5.32 -8.46
C PRO A 31 4.37 4.24 -9.54
N ASN A 32 3.18 4.01 -10.09
CA ASN A 32 2.90 3.02 -11.15
C ASN A 32 3.25 1.56 -10.81
N THR A 33 3.47 1.24 -9.54
CA THR A 33 3.71 -0.14 -9.08
C THR A 33 2.71 -0.53 -8.00
N ARG A 34 2.76 -1.79 -7.56
CA ARG A 34 2.04 -2.26 -6.36
C ARG A 34 2.95 -2.37 -5.12
N VAL A 35 4.11 -1.72 -5.18
CA VAL A 35 5.09 -1.76 -4.10
C VAL A 35 4.79 -0.65 -3.12
N ILE A 36 4.78 -1.02 -1.83
CA ILE A 36 4.72 -0.09 -0.71
C ILE A 36 6.09 -0.12 -0.03
N ALA A 37 6.68 1.04 0.17
CA ALA A 37 7.93 1.22 0.89
C ALA A 37 7.67 1.94 2.21
N ARG A 38 8.55 1.72 3.18
CA ARG A 38 8.57 2.53 4.40
C ARG A 38 9.15 3.91 4.11
N THR A 39 8.56 4.92 4.71
CA THR A 39 9.05 6.30 4.65
C THR A 39 10.36 6.46 5.44
N ASP A 40 10.54 5.69 6.52
CA ASP A 40 11.72 5.75 7.38
C ASP A 40 12.84 4.81 6.89
N LYS A 41 13.70 5.33 6.01
CA LYS A 41 14.92 4.66 5.57
C LYS A 41 16.08 4.93 6.53
N GLY A 42 16.10 4.24 7.67
CA GLY A 42 17.22 4.31 8.60
C GLY A 42 18.53 3.83 7.94
N PRO A 43 19.67 4.52 8.12
CA PRO A 43 20.93 4.14 7.50
C PRO A 43 21.42 2.80 8.08
N GLY A 44 21.65 1.81 7.21
CA GLY A 44 22.37 0.58 7.58
C GLY A 44 21.54 -0.63 8.00
N LYS A 45 20.20 -0.60 7.86
CA LYS A 45 19.40 -1.84 7.94
C LYS A 45 19.16 -2.37 6.54
N SER A 46 19.71 -3.54 6.24
CA SER A 46 19.42 -4.25 4.99
C SER A 46 17.91 -4.47 4.86
N ALA A 47 17.38 -4.21 3.66
CA ALA A 47 15.99 -4.45 3.30
C ALA A 47 15.67 -5.95 3.18
#